data_AF-A0A0K8TY89-F1
#
_entry.id   AF-A0A0K8TY89-F1
#
_cell.length_a   1.000
_cell.length_b   1.000
_cell.length_c   1.000
_cell.angle_alpha   90.00
_cell.angle_beta   90.00
_cell.angle_gamma   90.00
#
_symmetry.space_group_name_H-M   'P 1'
#
loop_
_entity.id
_entity.type
_entity.pdbx_description
1 polymer ?
#
loop_
_entity_poly.entity_id
_entity_poly.type
_entity_poly.pdbx_seq_one_letter_code
_entity_poly.pdbx_strand_id
1 'polypeptide(L)'
;MAKPCQRFKLLLALTLLLGLLVNWAFASTAEEGLANRREQLLATMIEEYLKLTDYELVQSKALVQSVLADEEVQRTRSDLMEAERRIMENFVRQVVDKEQEEPPARSNIANRLFYLIAKSLIYQEFEAILRRHDTTNPRRKFSPENYLIERALKRNGLDDLQRRVTRKQIKFMSDFVKDVDAYLAHLTPQERRTDEVEAQKMVEWSAKMKAESDVELRMETFKDFMRFFVKF
;
A
#
# COMPACT_ATOMS: atom_id res chain seq x y z
N MET A 1 -9.91 69.95 -15.55
CA MET A 1 -8.58 69.48 -15.98
C MET A 1 -7.91 68.73 -14.83
N ALA A 2 -7.92 67.40 -14.84
CA ALA A 2 -7.21 66.61 -13.81
C ALA A 2 -5.70 66.69 -14.04
N LYS A 3 -4.92 67.03 -13.01
CA LYS A 3 -3.47 67.23 -13.08
C LYS A 3 -2.80 65.93 -13.58
N PRO A 4 -1.85 66.00 -14.55
CA PRO A 4 -1.23 64.83 -15.18
C PRO A 4 -0.57 63.86 -14.18
N CYS A 5 -0.09 64.38 -13.04
CA CYS A 5 0.51 63.60 -11.95
C CYS A 5 -0.48 62.65 -11.24
N GLN A 6 -1.78 62.96 -11.23
CA GLN A 6 -2.80 62.13 -10.56
C GLN A 6 -3.24 60.96 -11.45
N ARG A 7 -3.27 61.15 -12.77
CA ARG A 7 -3.55 60.09 -13.75
C ARG A 7 -2.42 59.05 -13.80
N PHE A 8 -1.17 59.50 -13.68
CA PHE A 8 -0.01 58.60 -13.67
C PHE A 8 0.01 57.71 -12.42
N LYS A 9 -0.31 58.26 -11.24
CA LYS A 9 -0.42 57.48 -9.99
C LYS A 9 -1.55 56.43 -10.04
N LEU A 10 -2.68 56.78 -10.64
CA LEU A 10 -3.81 55.85 -10.84
C LEU A 10 -3.44 54.69 -11.78
N LEU A 11 -2.77 54.97 -12.89
CA LEU A 11 -2.27 53.96 -13.82
C LEU A 11 -1.26 53.01 -13.14
N LEU A 12 -0.35 53.56 -12.33
CA LEU A 12 0.66 52.78 -11.63
C LEU A 12 0.06 51.88 -10.54
N ALA A 13 -0.95 52.39 -9.82
CA ALA A 13 -1.72 51.61 -8.86
C ALA A 13 -2.52 50.48 -9.54
N LEU A 14 -3.14 50.76 -10.69
CA LEU A 14 -3.83 49.75 -11.50
C LEU A 14 -2.89 48.66 -12.00
N THR A 15 -1.69 49.00 -12.48
CA THR A 15 -0.70 48.01 -12.90
C THR A 15 -0.18 47.13 -11.77
N LEU A 16 -0.02 47.69 -10.56
CA LEU A 16 0.38 46.92 -9.38
C LEU A 16 -0.73 45.97 -8.92
N LEU A 17 -1.98 46.43 -8.92
CA LEU A 17 -3.16 45.60 -8.63
C LEU A 17 -3.32 44.47 -9.65
N LEU A 18 -3.15 44.76 -10.95
CA LEU A 18 -3.18 43.74 -11.99
C LEU A 18 -2.07 42.71 -11.80
N GLY A 19 -0.85 43.16 -11.48
CA GLY A 19 0.29 42.29 -11.20
C GLY A 19 0.05 41.38 -9.99
N LEU A 20 -0.55 41.92 -8.92
CA LEU A 20 -0.96 41.14 -7.73
C LEU A 20 -2.04 40.11 -8.06
N LEU A 21 -3.07 40.49 -8.82
CA LEU A 21 -4.15 39.58 -9.21
C LEU A 21 -3.67 38.47 -10.15
N VAL A 22 -2.81 38.79 -11.12
CA VAL A 22 -2.21 37.80 -12.03
C VAL A 22 -1.31 36.85 -11.26
N ASN A 23 -0.48 37.35 -10.34
CA ASN A 23 0.41 36.52 -9.53
C ASN A 23 -0.38 35.61 -8.57
N TRP A 24 -1.48 36.12 -8.00
CA TRP A 24 -2.35 35.33 -7.13
C TRP A 24 -3.12 34.25 -7.90
N ALA A 25 -3.66 34.59 -9.08
CA ALA A 25 -4.30 33.62 -9.97
C ALA A 25 -3.31 32.52 -10.40
N PHE A 26 -2.09 32.89 -10.81
CA PHE A 26 -1.04 31.92 -11.18
C PHE A 26 -0.64 31.01 -10.00
N ALA A 27 -0.47 31.58 -8.81
CA ALA A 27 -0.14 30.83 -7.60
C ALA A 27 -1.25 29.81 -7.26
N SER A 28 -2.52 30.23 -7.31
CA SER A 28 -3.66 29.35 -7.05
C SER A 28 -3.76 28.18 -8.04
N THR A 29 -3.54 28.44 -9.34
CA THR A 29 -3.55 27.38 -10.36
C THR A 29 -2.38 26.39 -10.23
N ALA A 30 -1.23 26.85 -9.73
CA ALA A 30 -0.06 26.00 -9.50
C ALA A 30 -0.27 25.08 -8.29
N GLU A 31 -0.82 25.60 -7.19
CA GLU A 31 -1.16 24.79 -6.01
C GLU A 31 -2.24 23.75 -6.32
N GLU A 32 -3.27 24.11 -7.08
CA GLU A 32 -4.34 23.19 -7.49
C GLU A 32 -3.84 22.11 -8.46
N GLY A 33 -2.90 22.46 -9.37
CA GLY A 33 -2.25 21.50 -10.26
C GLY A 33 -1.35 20.50 -9.51
N LEU A 34 -0.62 20.96 -8.50
CA LEU A 34 0.25 20.12 -7.66
C LEU A 34 -0.57 19.15 -6.80
N ALA A 35 -1.63 19.64 -6.15
CA ALA A 35 -2.55 18.83 -5.35
C ALA A 35 -3.17 17.71 -6.20
N ASN A 36 -3.62 18.02 -7.42
CA ASN A 36 -4.15 17.04 -8.36
C ASN A 36 -3.14 15.95 -8.75
N ARG A 37 -1.88 16.31 -9.02
CA ARG A 37 -0.83 15.32 -9.36
C ARG A 37 -0.50 14.40 -8.20
N ARG A 38 -0.43 14.94 -6.98
CA ARG A 38 -0.18 14.16 -5.77
C ARG A 38 -1.31 13.18 -5.49
N GLU A 39 -2.54 13.63 -5.65
CA GLU A 39 -3.73 12.81 -5.51
C GLU A 39 -3.76 11.67 -6.55
N GLN A 40 -3.38 11.96 -7.80
CA GLN A 40 -3.23 10.95 -8.86
C GLN A 40 -2.15 9.91 -8.53
N LEU A 41 -1.00 10.32 -7.99
CA LEU A 41 0.04 9.41 -7.53
C LEU A 41 -0.52 8.49 -6.43
N LEU A 42 -1.14 9.06 -5.40
CA LEU A 42 -1.72 8.28 -4.29
C LEU A 42 -2.80 7.31 -4.76
N ALA A 43 -3.71 7.76 -5.63
CA ALA A 43 -4.74 6.90 -6.20
C ALA A 43 -4.12 5.74 -6.99
N THR A 44 -3.09 6.00 -7.79
CA THR A 44 -2.38 4.96 -8.55
C THR A 44 -1.70 3.94 -7.62
N MET A 45 -1.05 4.42 -6.56
CA MET A 45 -0.42 3.56 -5.57
C MET A 45 -1.42 2.65 -4.84
N ILE A 46 -2.58 3.20 -4.46
CA ILE A 46 -3.65 2.41 -3.82
C ILE A 46 -4.14 1.32 -4.77
N GLU A 47 -4.36 1.63 -6.05
CA GLU A 47 -4.80 0.64 -7.04
C GLU A 47 -3.78 -0.48 -7.25
N GLU A 48 -2.49 -0.13 -7.41
CA GLU A 48 -1.45 -1.14 -7.61
C GLU A 48 -1.24 -1.99 -6.37
N TYR A 49 -1.34 -1.41 -5.17
CA TYR A 49 -1.23 -2.18 -3.93
C TYR A 49 -2.46 -3.07 -3.70
N LEU A 50 -3.66 -2.61 -4.05
CA LEU A 50 -4.86 -3.44 -4.05
C LEU A 50 -4.69 -4.67 -4.95
N LYS A 51 -4.17 -4.51 -6.17
CA LYS A 51 -3.90 -5.63 -7.08
C LYS A 51 -2.90 -6.64 -6.48
N LEU A 52 -1.88 -6.16 -5.78
CA LEU A 52 -0.93 -7.02 -5.08
C LEU A 52 -1.64 -7.80 -3.96
N THR A 53 -2.37 -7.10 -3.09
CA THR A 53 -3.07 -7.72 -1.96
C THR A 53 -4.16 -8.69 -2.42
N ASP A 54 -4.89 -8.39 -3.50
CA ASP A 54 -5.86 -9.32 -4.10
C ASP A 54 -5.18 -10.61 -4.57
N TYR A 55 -4.04 -10.49 -5.24
CA TYR A 55 -3.27 -11.66 -5.62
C TYR A 55 -2.81 -12.46 -4.40
N GLU A 56 -2.29 -11.79 -3.37
CA GLU A 56 -1.83 -12.41 -2.12
C GLU A 56 -2.97 -13.17 -1.43
N LEU A 57 -4.17 -12.57 -1.33
CA LEU A 57 -5.35 -13.18 -0.72
C LEU A 57 -5.87 -14.39 -1.53
N VAL A 58 -6.00 -14.26 -2.86
CA VAL A 58 -6.47 -15.36 -3.71
C VAL A 58 -5.54 -16.57 -3.61
N GLN A 59 -4.22 -16.33 -3.65
CA GLN A 59 -3.24 -17.40 -3.58
C GLN A 59 -3.17 -18.06 -2.20
N SER A 60 -3.18 -17.26 -1.13
CA SER A 60 -3.16 -17.78 0.24
C SER A 60 -4.43 -18.54 0.59
N LYS A 61 -5.62 -18.06 0.16
CA LYS A 61 -6.88 -18.80 0.28
C LYS A 61 -6.79 -20.18 -0.37
N ALA A 62 -6.31 -20.25 -1.62
CA ALA A 62 -6.19 -21.52 -2.34
C ALA A 62 -5.25 -22.51 -1.63
N LEU A 63 -4.13 -22.02 -1.08
CA LEU A 63 -3.23 -22.85 -0.27
C LEU A 63 -3.93 -23.36 1.00
N VAL A 64 -4.59 -22.49 1.76
CA VAL A 64 -5.28 -22.87 3.00
C VAL A 64 -6.42 -23.86 2.72
N GLN A 65 -7.18 -23.67 1.65
CA GLN A 65 -8.19 -24.64 1.21
C GLN A 65 -7.58 -26.01 0.90
N SER A 66 -6.41 -26.04 0.26
CA SER A 66 -5.70 -27.29 -0.03
C SER A 66 -5.21 -27.98 1.24
N VAL A 67 -4.74 -27.21 2.24
CA VAL A 67 -4.37 -27.74 3.56
C VAL A 67 -5.58 -28.29 4.31
N LEU A 68 -6.73 -27.61 4.27
CA LEU A 68 -7.97 -28.12 4.87
C LEU A 68 -8.49 -29.39 4.18
N ALA A 69 -8.15 -29.58 2.90
CA ALA A 69 -8.46 -30.79 2.13
C ALA A 69 -7.43 -31.92 2.30
N ASP A 70 -6.29 -31.67 2.96
CA ASP A 70 -5.23 -32.66 3.15
C ASP A 70 -5.70 -33.83 4.02
N GLU A 71 -5.46 -35.07 3.56
CA GLU A 71 -5.97 -36.28 4.21
C GLU A 71 -5.48 -36.44 5.66
N GLU A 72 -4.21 -36.10 5.94
CA GLU A 72 -3.64 -36.21 7.28
C GLU A 72 -4.27 -35.17 8.21
N VAL A 73 -4.48 -33.96 7.69
CA VAL A 73 -5.19 -32.89 8.41
C VAL A 73 -6.62 -33.33 8.72
N GLN A 74 -7.36 -33.90 7.77
CA GLN A 74 -8.75 -34.32 7.99
C GLN A 74 -8.91 -35.51 8.93
N ARG A 75 -8.02 -36.50 8.85
CA ARG A 75 -8.09 -37.72 9.68
C ARG A 75 -7.74 -37.45 11.13
N THR A 76 -6.96 -36.41 11.42
CA THR A 76 -6.49 -36.11 12.77
C THR A 76 -7.62 -35.52 13.63
N ARG A 77 -7.99 -36.26 14.68
CA ARG A 77 -9.03 -35.88 15.65
C ARG A 77 -8.37 -35.51 16.98
N SER A 78 -8.26 -34.22 17.23
CA SER A 78 -7.89 -33.65 18.52
C SER A 78 -8.52 -32.26 18.65
N ASP A 79 -8.80 -31.82 19.89
CA ASP A 79 -9.37 -30.49 20.12
C ASP A 79 -8.48 -29.38 19.56
N LEU A 80 -7.15 -29.58 19.63
CA LEU A 80 -6.18 -28.65 19.05
C LEU A 80 -6.28 -28.62 17.53
N MET A 81 -6.35 -29.77 16.86
CA MET A 81 -6.50 -29.81 15.41
C MET A 81 -7.84 -29.20 14.95
N GLU A 82 -8.94 -29.44 15.69
CA GLU A 82 -10.23 -28.80 15.41
C GLU A 82 -10.13 -27.27 15.55
N ALA A 83 -9.42 -26.76 16.56
CA ALA A 83 -9.20 -25.33 16.72
C ALA A 83 -8.38 -24.73 15.56
N GLU A 84 -7.32 -25.42 15.11
CA GLU A 84 -6.51 -24.95 13.98
C GLU A 84 -7.31 -24.95 12.66
N ARG A 85 -8.13 -25.99 12.41
CA ARG A 85 -9.05 -26.02 11.27
C ARG A 85 -10.00 -24.83 11.28
N ARG A 86 -10.62 -24.52 12.41
CA ARG A 86 -11.53 -23.36 12.53
C ARG A 86 -10.83 -22.04 12.21
N ILE A 87 -9.56 -21.89 12.59
CA ILE A 87 -8.80 -20.67 12.28
C ILE A 87 -8.55 -20.55 10.78
N MET A 88 -8.15 -21.65 10.13
CA MET A 88 -7.97 -21.71 8.68
C MET A 88 -9.29 -21.50 7.92
N GLU A 89 -10.39 -22.11 8.36
CA GLU A 89 -11.74 -21.92 7.80
C GLU A 89 -12.22 -20.47 7.96
N ASN A 90 -11.95 -19.85 9.11
CA ASN A 90 -12.28 -18.44 9.34
C ASN A 90 -11.51 -17.52 8.40
N PHE A 91 -10.22 -17.78 8.19
CA PHE A 91 -9.43 -17.04 7.20
C PHE A 91 -10.03 -17.20 5.78
N VAL A 92 -10.30 -18.43 5.34
CA VAL A 92 -10.90 -18.68 4.01
C VAL A 92 -12.23 -17.95 3.85
N ARG A 93 -13.10 -18.00 4.86
CA ARG A 93 -14.38 -17.29 4.86
C ARG A 93 -14.20 -15.78 4.73
N GLN A 94 -13.30 -15.17 5.51
CA GLN A 94 -13.03 -13.73 5.41
C GLN A 94 -12.54 -13.31 4.02
N VAL A 95 -11.68 -14.12 3.38
CA VAL A 95 -11.25 -13.84 2.00
C VAL A 95 -12.42 -13.93 1.03
N VAL A 96 -13.27 -14.97 1.14
CA VAL A 96 -14.46 -15.13 0.29
C VAL A 96 -15.43 -13.97 0.46
N ASP A 97 -15.71 -13.56 1.70
CA ASP A 97 -16.59 -12.43 1.99
C ASP A 97 -16.02 -11.14 1.37
N LYS A 98 -14.69 -10.93 1.47
CA LYS A 98 -14.03 -9.74 0.93
C LYS A 98 -13.90 -9.74 -0.60
N GLU A 99 -13.90 -10.90 -1.25
CA GLU A 99 -13.91 -11.03 -2.72
C GLU A 99 -15.28 -10.69 -3.32
N GLN A 100 -16.37 -10.87 -2.56
CA GLN A 100 -17.72 -10.54 -3.00
C GLN A 100 -18.06 -9.05 -2.82
N GLU A 101 -17.27 -8.33 -2.02
CA GLU A 101 -17.47 -6.91 -1.77
C GLU A 101 -16.94 -6.06 -2.92
N GLU A 102 -17.83 -5.25 -3.52
CA GLU A 102 -17.44 -4.29 -4.54
C GLU A 102 -16.49 -3.23 -3.95
N PRO A 103 -15.34 -2.95 -4.60
CA PRO A 103 -14.39 -2.01 -4.07
C PRO A 103 -14.93 -0.57 -4.22
N PRO A 104 -14.76 0.33 -3.23
CA PRO A 104 -15.30 1.70 -3.25
C PRO A 104 -14.86 2.49 -4.48
N ALA A 105 -15.63 3.45 -5.00
CA ALA A 105 -15.24 4.20 -6.21
C ALA A 105 -13.80 4.77 -6.14
N ARG A 106 -13.06 4.74 -7.27
CA ARG A 106 -11.66 5.22 -7.35
C ARG A 106 -11.50 6.69 -6.94
N SER A 107 -12.54 7.50 -7.15
CA SER A 107 -12.59 8.91 -6.72
C SER A 107 -12.72 9.06 -5.20
N ASN A 108 -13.11 8.01 -4.47
CA ASN A 108 -13.23 8.03 -3.02
C ASN A 108 -11.97 7.40 -2.38
N ILE A 109 -10.87 8.15 -2.40
CA ILE A 109 -9.54 7.70 -1.96
C ILE A 109 -9.55 7.19 -0.52
N ALA A 110 -10.24 7.90 0.39
CA ALA A 110 -10.31 7.51 1.80
C ALA A 110 -10.94 6.12 1.99
N ASN A 111 -12.12 5.89 1.41
CA ASN A 111 -12.76 4.58 1.51
C ASN A 111 -11.99 3.50 0.77
N ARG A 112 -11.36 3.83 -0.37
CA ARG A 112 -10.49 2.91 -1.12
C ARG A 112 -9.29 2.46 -0.29
N LEU A 113 -8.69 3.38 0.47
CA LEU A 113 -7.61 3.06 1.40
C LEU A 113 -8.09 2.19 2.57
N PHE A 114 -9.22 2.53 3.20
CA PHE A 114 -9.77 1.67 4.27
C PHE A 114 -10.06 0.26 3.77
N TYR A 115 -10.56 0.13 2.54
CA TYR A 115 -10.77 -1.14 1.88
C TYR A 115 -9.46 -1.93 1.68
N LEU A 116 -8.39 -1.25 1.25
CA LEU A 116 -7.04 -1.82 1.15
C LEU A 116 -6.49 -2.27 2.52
N ILE A 117 -6.65 -1.45 3.56
CA ILE A 117 -6.22 -1.78 4.93
C ILE A 117 -6.96 -3.03 5.41
N ALA A 118 -8.27 -3.10 5.21
CA ALA A 118 -9.06 -4.29 5.57
C ALA A 118 -8.54 -5.56 4.87
N LYS A 119 -8.25 -5.50 3.57
CA LYS A 119 -7.65 -6.63 2.84
C LYS A 119 -6.26 -7.01 3.38
N SER A 120 -5.45 -6.01 3.70
CA SER A 120 -4.11 -6.22 4.28
C SER A 120 -4.18 -6.90 5.65
N LEU A 121 -5.17 -6.55 6.49
CA LEU A 121 -5.39 -7.20 7.78
C LEU A 121 -5.76 -8.68 7.63
N ILE A 122 -6.60 -9.03 6.64
CA ILE A 122 -6.92 -10.43 6.34
C ILE A 122 -5.64 -11.18 5.91
N TYR A 123 -4.78 -10.57 5.10
CA TYR A 123 -3.51 -11.22 4.71
C TYR A 123 -2.56 -11.40 5.90
N GLN A 124 -2.56 -10.49 6.87
CA GLN A 124 -1.79 -10.66 8.12
C GLN A 124 -2.28 -11.86 8.95
N GLU A 125 -3.55 -12.25 8.86
CA GLU A 125 -4.03 -13.48 9.49
C GLU A 125 -3.40 -14.72 8.85
N PHE A 126 -3.22 -14.73 7.52
CA PHE A 126 -2.48 -15.79 6.84
C PHE A 126 -1.02 -15.84 7.30
N GLU A 127 -0.33 -14.70 7.38
CA GLU A 127 1.03 -14.65 7.94
C GLU A 127 1.08 -15.16 9.39
N ALA A 128 0.04 -14.88 10.18
CA ALA A 128 -0.08 -15.38 11.54
C ALA A 128 -0.28 -16.91 11.61
N ILE A 129 -1.03 -17.50 10.67
CA ILE A 129 -1.13 -18.95 10.50
C ILE A 129 0.27 -19.51 10.20
N LEU A 130 0.98 -18.97 9.20
CA LEU A 130 2.33 -19.44 8.86
C LEU A 130 3.28 -19.39 10.08
N ARG A 131 3.32 -18.25 10.78
CA ARG A 131 4.17 -18.06 11.96
C ARG A 131 3.80 -18.99 13.12
N ARG A 132 2.52 -19.38 13.24
CA ARG A 132 2.09 -20.34 14.27
C ARG A 132 2.64 -21.73 14.01
N HIS A 133 2.72 -22.12 12.73
CA HIS A 133 3.13 -23.46 12.30
C HIS A 133 4.58 -23.53 11.84
N ASP A 134 5.33 -22.43 11.84
CA ASP A 134 6.78 -22.46 11.63
C ASP A 134 7.47 -23.14 12.82
N THR A 135 7.80 -24.43 12.66
CA THR A 135 8.44 -25.23 13.71
C THR A 135 9.96 -25.12 13.73
N THR A 136 10.55 -24.23 12.93
CA THR A 136 12.01 -24.07 12.85
C THR A 136 12.62 -23.37 14.06
N ASN A 137 11.81 -22.73 14.91
CA ASN A 137 12.29 -22.01 16.08
C ASN A 137 12.64 -22.95 17.25
N PRO A 138 13.93 -23.13 17.60
CA PRO A 138 14.35 -24.08 18.63
C PRO A 138 13.94 -23.65 20.06
N ARG A 139 13.53 -22.39 20.26
CA ARG A 139 13.13 -21.87 21.57
C ARG A 139 11.66 -22.11 21.88
N ARG A 140 10.87 -22.61 20.94
CA ARG A 140 9.42 -22.84 21.09
C ARG A 140 9.13 -24.35 21.10
N LYS A 141 8.27 -24.77 22.01
CA LYS A 141 7.70 -26.13 22.00
C LYS A 141 6.48 -26.14 21.08
N PHE A 142 6.46 -27.10 20.16
CA PHE A 142 5.38 -27.27 19.20
C PHE A 142 4.63 -28.57 19.45
N SER A 143 3.30 -28.53 19.23
CA SER A 143 2.47 -29.72 19.27
C SER A 143 2.68 -30.58 18.02
N PRO A 144 2.35 -31.90 18.06
CA PRO A 144 2.31 -32.74 16.87
C PRO A 144 1.46 -32.15 15.73
N GLU A 145 0.34 -31.50 16.08
CA GLU A 145 -0.56 -30.82 15.16
C GLU A 145 0.14 -29.66 14.43
N ASN A 146 1.01 -28.91 15.10
CA ASN A 146 1.78 -27.84 14.44
C ASN A 146 2.70 -28.41 13.35
N TYR A 147 3.42 -29.49 13.63
CA TYR A 147 4.29 -30.14 12.64
C TYR A 147 3.50 -30.73 11.47
N LEU A 148 2.31 -31.29 11.74
CA LEU A 148 1.44 -31.84 10.72
C LEU A 148 0.96 -30.73 9.76
N ILE A 149 0.48 -29.61 10.31
CA ILE A 149 0.03 -28.47 9.50
C ILE A 149 1.18 -27.84 8.72
N GLU A 150 2.37 -27.69 9.32
CA GLU A 150 3.55 -27.20 8.60
C GLU A 150 3.90 -28.10 7.41
N ARG A 151 3.87 -29.42 7.60
CA ARG A 151 4.12 -30.38 6.54
C ARG A 151 3.05 -30.29 5.46
N ALA A 152 1.78 -30.16 5.84
CA ALA A 152 0.67 -29.98 4.91
C ALA A 152 0.85 -28.68 4.09
N LEU A 153 1.20 -27.56 4.73
CA LEU A 153 1.50 -26.30 4.05
C LEU A 153 2.61 -26.46 3.00
N LYS A 154 3.74 -27.07 3.39
CA LYS A 154 4.87 -27.32 2.49
C LYS A 154 4.48 -28.23 1.32
N ARG A 155 3.82 -29.35 1.61
CA ARG A 155 3.36 -30.34 0.61
C ARG A 155 2.38 -29.73 -0.40
N ASN A 156 1.54 -28.79 0.04
CA ASN A 156 0.57 -28.09 -0.80
C ASN A 156 1.15 -26.83 -1.48
N GLY A 157 2.48 -26.64 -1.47
CA GLY A 157 3.15 -25.65 -2.30
C GLY A 157 3.39 -24.28 -1.65
N LEU A 158 3.51 -24.21 -0.31
CA LEU A 158 3.88 -22.98 0.40
C LEU A 158 5.15 -22.33 -0.17
N ASP A 159 6.22 -23.11 -0.40
CA ASP A 159 7.50 -22.58 -0.88
C ASP A 159 7.36 -21.92 -2.26
N ASP A 160 6.56 -22.53 -3.15
CA ASP A 160 6.27 -21.98 -4.46
C ASP A 160 5.42 -20.71 -4.38
N LEU A 161 4.44 -20.69 -3.49
CA LEU A 161 3.61 -19.52 -3.22
C LEU A 161 4.46 -18.35 -2.73
N GLN A 162 5.33 -18.57 -1.74
CA GLN A 162 6.25 -17.56 -1.22
C GLN A 162 7.12 -16.99 -2.35
N ARG A 163 7.75 -17.85 -3.17
CA ARG A 163 8.54 -17.40 -4.33
C ARG A 163 7.74 -16.55 -5.32
N ARG A 164 6.47 -16.87 -5.57
CA ARG A 164 5.61 -16.08 -6.48
C ARG A 164 5.21 -14.74 -5.86
N VAL A 165 4.86 -14.73 -4.58
CA VAL A 165 4.49 -13.51 -3.83
C VAL A 165 5.69 -12.56 -3.76
N THR A 166 6.87 -13.04 -3.35
CA THR A 166 8.09 -12.24 -3.29
C THR A 166 8.42 -11.58 -4.63
N ARG A 167 8.30 -12.33 -5.75
CA ARG A 167 8.52 -11.75 -7.10
C ARG A 167 7.54 -10.62 -7.42
N LYS A 168 6.28 -10.75 -7.03
CA LYS A 168 5.26 -9.71 -7.23
C LYS A 168 5.48 -8.50 -6.33
N GLN A 169 5.88 -8.71 -5.09
CA GLN A 169 6.29 -7.63 -4.17
C GLN A 169 7.50 -6.86 -4.72
N ILE A 170 8.53 -7.55 -5.20
CA ILE A 170 9.69 -6.91 -5.85
C ILE A 170 9.24 -6.06 -7.04
N LYS A 171 8.41 -6.60 -7.93
CA LYS A 171 7.90 -5.87 -9.09
C LYS A 171 7.08 -4.65 -8.66
N PHE A 172 6.13 -4.82 -7.76
CA PHE A 172 5.31 -3.74 -7.20
C PHE A 172 6.19 -2.61 -6.66
N MET A 173 7.17 -2.95 -5.82
CA MET A 173 8.07 -1.97 -5.23
C MET A 173 8.96 -1.28 -6.27
N SER A 174 9.37 -1.99 -7.32
CA SER A 174 10.13 -1.38 -8.41
C SER A 174 9.29 -0.41 -9.22
N ASP A 175 8.02 -0.74 -9.47
CA ASP A 175 7.11 0.11 -10.24
C ASP A 175 6.71 1.34 -9.39
N PHE A 176 6.45 1.16 -8.10
CA PHE A 176 6.21 2.26 -7.16
C PHE A 176 7.35 3.29 -7.13
N VAL A 177 8.60 2.82 -7.02
CA VAL A 177 9.76 3.72 -7.02
C VAL A 177 9.85 4.53 -8.32
N LYS A 178 9.52 3.93 -9.48
CA LYS A 178 9.50 4.66 -10.76
C LYS A 178 8.42 5.73 -10.77
N ASP A 179 7.23 5.43 -10.24
CA ASP A 179 6.12 6.40 -10.20
C ASP A 179 6.45 7.60 -9.30
N VAL A 180 7.11 7.35 -8.15
CA VAL A 180 7.60 8.43 -7.26
C VAL A 180 8.70 9.24 -7.94
N ASP A 181 9.69 8.59 -8.57
CA ASP A 181 10.75 9.29 -9.28
C ASP A 181 10.20 10.15 -10.43
N ALA A 182 9.21 9.62 -11.16
CA ALA A 182 8.53 10.33 -12.23
C ALA A 182 7.80 11.56 -11.65
N TYR A 183 7.05 11.42 -10.57
CA TYR A 183 6.41 12.55 -9.90
C TYR A 183 7.42 13.63 -9.50
N LEU A 184 8.52 13.25 -8.83
CA LEU A 184 9.56 14.17 -8.37
C LEU A 184 10.28 14.90 -9.50
N ALA A 185 10.48 14.23 -10.64
CA ALA A 185 11.10 14.81 -11.83
C ALA A 185 10.24 15.91 -12.46
N HIS A 186 8.91 15.84 -12.32
CA HIS A 186 7.98 16.84 -12.86
C HIS A 186 7.78 18.06 -11.97
N LEU A 187 8.29 18.04 -10.72
CA LEU A 187 8.19 19.18 -9.81
C LEU A 187 9.10 20.33 -10.26
N THR A 188 8.50 21.49 -10.50
CA THR A 188 9.22 22.74 -10.74
C THR A 188 9.96 23.22 -9.48
N PRO A 189 10.98 24.10 -9.61
CA PRO A 189 11.68 24.67 -8.46
C PRO A 189 10.79 25.43 -7.47
N GLN A 190 9.59 25.86 -7.90
CA GLN A 190 8.63 26.56 -7.07
C GLN A 190 7.70 25.57 -6.34
N GLU A 191 7.20 24.55 -7.04
CA GLU A 191 6.42 23.46 -6.42
C GLU A 191 7.24 22.69 -5.37
N ARG A 192 8.55 22.48 -5.60
CA ARG A 192 9.45 21.88 -4.61
C ARG A 192 9.59 22.68 -3.32
N ARG A 193 9.41 23.99 -3.35
CA ARG A 193 9.45 24.84 -2.15
C ARG A 193 8.12 24.84 -1.41
N THR A 194 7.01 24.71 -2.14
CA THR A 194 5.67 24.66 -1.54
C THR A 194 5.39 23.33 -0.85
N ASP A 195 5.88 22.21 -1.39
CA ASP A 195 5.68 20.84 -0.85
C ASP A 195 7.01 20.26 -0.34
N GLU A 196 7.90 21.11 0.21
CA GLU A 196 9.30 20.78 0.50
C GLU A 196 9.44 19.58 1.45
N VAL A 197 8.60 19.49 2.49
CA VAL A 197 8.67 18.40 3.47
C VAL A 197 8.24 17.07 2.87
N GLU A 198 7.14 17.06 2.13
CA GLU A 198 6.60 15.88 1.47
C GLU A 198 7.49 15.41 0.32
N ALA A 199 7.97 16.33 -0.53
CA ALA A 199 8.89 16.02 -1.62
C ALA A 199 10.23 15.49 -1.09
N GLN A 200 10.78 16.10 -0.02
CA GLN A 200 11.99 15.61 0.64
C GLN A 200 11.80 14.19 1.20
N LYS A 201 10.66 13.91 1.84
CA LYS A 201 10.34 12.57 2.33
C LYS A 201 10.16 11.54 1.21
N MET A 202 9.51 11.92 0.10
CA MET A 202 9.42 11.05 -1.08
C MET A 202 10.80 10.71 -1.65
N VAL A 203 11.73 11.67 -1.69
CA VAL A 203 13.12 11.45 -2.11
C VAL A 203 13.80 10.46 -1.16
N GLU A 204 13.71 10.70 0.15
CA GLU A 204 14.30 9.83 1.18
C GLU A 204 13.78 8.40 1.10
N TRP A 205 12.47 8.22 0.92
CA TRP A 205 11.88 6.89 0.79
C TRP A 205 12.22 6.21 -0.54
N SER A 206 12.19 6.94 -1.67
CA SER A 206 12.66 6.41 -2.95
C SER A 206 14.09 5.90 -2.83
N ALA A 207 14.98 6.68 -2.21
CA ALA A 207 16.36 6.28 -1.96
C ALA A 207 16.47 5.05 -1.04
N LYS A 208 15.73 5.04 0.08
CA LYS A 208 15.71 3.91 1.02
C LYS A 208 15.25 2.61 0.35
N MET A 209 14.18 2.66 -0.43
CA MET A 209 13.64 1.50 -1.13
C MET A 209 14.54 0.99 -2.27
N LYS A 210 15.34 1.86 -2.88
CA LYS A 210 16.36 1.46 -3.88
C LYS A 210 17.55 0.79 -3.23
N ALA A 211 17.96 1.25 -2.04
CA ALA A 211 19.10 0.72 -1.32
C ALA A 211 18.82 -0.60 -0.59
N GLU A 212 17.57 -0.81 -0.17
CA GLU A 212 17.17 -2.00 0.55
C GLU A 212 17.06 -3.23 -0.37
N SER A 213 17.76 -4.29 -0.02
CA SER A 213 17.79 -5.55 -0.77
C SER A 213 16.81 -6.58 -0.23
N ASP A 214 16.44 -6.44 1.05
CA ASP A 214 15.45 -7.28 1.69
C ASP A 214 14.03 -6.85 1.30
N VAL A 215 13.24 -7.79 0.78
CA VAL A 215 11.90 -7.52 0.27
C VAL A 215 10.93 -7.18 1.41
N GLU A 216 11.07 -7.82 2.57
CA GLU A 216 10.21 -7.59 3.73
C GLU A 216 10.45 -6.17 4.27
N LEU A 217 11.72 -5.79 4.48
CA LEU A 217 12.08 -4.44 4.94
C LEU A 217 11.68 -3.36 3.92
N ARG A 218 11.72 -3.68 2.61
CA ARG A 218 11.18 -2.80 1.57
C ARG A 218 9.67 -2.61 1.70
N MET A 219 8.92 -3.69 1.90
CA MET A 219 7.47 -3.61 2.08
C MET A 219 7.08 -2.86 3.35
N GLU A 220 7.84 -3.00 4.44
CA GLU A 220 7.65 -2.20 5.66
C GLU A 220 7.88 -0.71 5.39
N THR A 221 8.96 -0.37 4.68
CA THR A 221 9.25 1.02 4.28
C THR A 221 8.10 1.60 3.43
N PHE A 222 7.52 0.81 2.53
CA PHE A 222 6.35 1.23 1.76
C PHE A 222 5.10 1.41 2.63
N LYS A 223 4.85 0.54 3.61
CA LYS A 223 3.72 0.70 4.55
C LYS A 223 3.85 1.99 5.37
N ASP A 224 5.07 2.33 5.80
CA ASP A 224 5.34 3.59 6.50
C ASP A 224 5.16 4.81 5.60
N PHE A 225 5.57 4.72 4.33
CA PHE A 225 5.26 5.72 3.32
C PHE A 225 3.74 5.95 3.24
N MET A 226 2.95 4.88 3.07
CA MET A 226 1.50 4.97 2.93
C MET A 226 0.85 5.63 4.15
N ARG A 227 1.28 5.27 5.37
CA ARG A 227 0.79 5.87 6.62
C ARG A 227 1.01 7.38 6.67
N PHE A 228 2.18 7.84 6.24
CA PHE A 228 2.46 9.28 6.22
C PHE A 228 1.66 10.02 5.15
N PHE A 229 1.53 9.41 3.96
CA PHE A 229 0.88 10.05 2.82
C PHE A 229 -0.61 10.28 2.98
N VAL A 230 -1.24 9.48 3.84
CA VAL A 230 -2.68 9.49 4.02
C VAL A 230 -3.17 10.59 4.96
N LYS A 231 -2.29 11.19 5.79
CA LYS A 231 -2.61 12.24 6.78
C LYS A 231 -4.05 12.11 7.33
N PHE A 232 -4.28 11.18 8.24
CA PHE A 232 -5.46 11.25 9.09
C PHE A 232 -5.36 12.44 10.05
#